data_AF-X1JZV8-F1
#
_entry.id   AF-X1JZV8-F1
#
_cell.length_a   1.000
_cell.length_b   1.000
_cell.length_c   1.000
_cell.angle_alpha   90.00
_cell.angle_beta   90.00
_cell.angle_gamma   90.00
#
_symmetry.space_group_name_H-M   'P 1'
#
loop_
_entity.id
_entity.type
_entity.pdbx_description
1 polymer ?
#
loop_
_entity_poly.entity_id
_entity_poly.type
_entity_poly.pdbx_seq_one_letter_code
_entity_poly.pdbx_strand_id
1 'polypeptide(L)'
;LTRRKSGPFSTIMDISSGDYVVHIDHGIGIYRGILNLTVKVVKQDYLLIEYAQGDKLYVPVDQFNLVHKYIGIKDKTPKIYRLGGISWGKAKGKAKRSIQKLAQELYNLYVARKEIRGFAFSKDNNWQQELE
;
A
#
# COMPACT_ATOMS: atom_id res chain seq x y z
N LEU A 1 -9.47 -17.40 21.33
CA LEU A 1 -8.53 -17.00 20.26
C LEU A 1 -9.29 -16.17 19.23
N THR A 2 -9.36 -14.85 19.43
CA THR A 2 -10.27 -13.97 18.71
C THR A 2 -9.60 -13.44 17.44
N ARG A 3 -10.04 -13.96 16.28
CA ARG A 3 -9.62 -13.52 14.95
C ARG A 3 -10.08 -12.08 14.71
N ARG A 4 -9.21 -11.09 14.94
CA ARG A 4 -9.46 -9.71 14.52
C ARG A 4 -9.50 -9.67 12.99
N LYS A 5 -10.69 -9.48 12.42
CA LYS A 5 -10.87 -9.10 11.02
C LYS A 5 -10.33 -7.67 10.85
N SER A 6 -9.18 -7.53 10.20
CA SER A 6 -8.68 -6.24 9.73
C SER A 6 -9.49 -5.79 8.51
N GLY A 7 -10.52 -4.97 8.75
CA GLY A 7 -11.18 -4.19 7.69
C GLY A 7 -10.32 -2.97 7.27
N PRO A 8 -10.58 -2.34 6.12
CA PRO A 8 -9.68 -1.36 5.47
C PRO A 8 -9.53 0.01 6.16
N PHE A 9 -10.00 0.17 7.40
CA PHE A 9 -10.20 1.48 8.04
C PHE A 9 -9.46 1.67 9.37
N SER A 10 -8.52 0.80 9.76
CA SER A 10 -7.77 0.94 11.01
C SER A 10 -6.48 1.79 10.91
N THR A 11 -6.13 2.29 9.71
CA THR A 11 -4.75 2.77 9.45
C THR A 11 -4.34 4.05 10.20
N ILE A 12 -5.26 4.95 10.57
CA ILE A 12 -4.89 6.12 11.40
C ILE A 12 -4.43 5.70 12.80
N MET A 13 -5.02 4.66 13.38
CA MET A 13 -4.76 4.31 14.80
C MET A 13 -3.35 3.74 15.03
N ASP A 14 -2.62 3.39 13.96
CA ASP A 14 -1.30 2.78 14.05
C ASP A 14 -0.16 3.68 13.52
N ILE A 15 -0.40 4.96 13.19
CA ILE A 15 0.65 5.87 12.71
C ILE A 15 1.14 6.75 13.87
N SER A 16 2.42 6.59 14.22
CA SER A 16 3.10 7.38 15.25
C SER A 16 4.05 8.40 14.62
N SER A 17 4.31 9.50 15.31
CA SER A 17 5.33 10.47 14.86
C SER A 17 6.68 9.77 14.67
N GLY A 18 7.33 10.03 13.54
CA GLY A 18 8.53 9.34 13.08
C GLY A 18 8.26 8.18 12.11
N ASP A 19 7.03 7.68 12.00
CA ASP A 19 6.70 6.65 11.03
C ASP A 19 6.80 7.17 9.59
N TYR A 20 7.23 6.28 8.69
CA TYR A 20 7.17 6.54 7.25
C TYR A 20 5.73 6.41 6.76
N VAL A 21 5.29 7.38 5.97
CA VAL A 21 3.96 7.42 5.37
C VAL A 21 4.06 7.68 3.88
N VAL A 22 3.08 7.20 3.13
CA VAL A 22 2.95 7.38 1.68
C VAL A 22 1.77 8.30 1.42
N HIS A 23 2.03 9.46 0.81
CA HIS A 23 1.00 10.27 0.19
C HIS A 23 0.84 9.85 -1.27
N ILE A 24 -0.40 9.68 -1.74
CA ILE A 24 -0.68 9.15 -3.09
C ILE A 24 -0.03 9.95 -4.23
N ASP A 25 0.09 11.27 -4.06
CA ASP A 25 0.64 12.19 -5.06
C ASP A 25 2.10 12.59 -4.84
N HIS A 26 2.61 12.48 -3.61
CA HIS A 26 3.92 13.04 -3.25
C HIS A 26 4.95 11.97 -2.86
N GLY A 27 4.50 10.74 -2.61
CA GLY A 27 5.36 9.61 -2.29
C GLY A 27 5.64 9.48 -0.80
N ILE A 28 6.81 8.95 -0.47
CA ILE A 28 7.16 8.56 0.91
C ILE A 28 7.76 9.76 1.65
N GLY A 29 7.17 10.08 2.80
CA GLY A 29 7.63 11.09 3.76
C GLY A 29 7.61 10.55 5.19
N ILE A 30 7.94 11.40 6.15
CA ILE A 30 7.97 11.10 7.59
C ILE A 30 6.82 11.84 8.25
N TYR A 31 5.94 11.11 8.94
CA TYR A 31 4.87 11.72 9.70
C TYR A 31 5.42 12.41 10.95
N ARG A 32 5.01 13.65 11.20
CA ARG A 32 5.48 14.47 12.33
C ARG A 32 4.40 14.78 13.36
N GLY A 33 3.16 14.33 13.14
CA GLY A 33 2.04 14.55 14.05
C GLY A 33 0.93 15.41 13.44
N ILE A 34 -0.02 15.78 14.30
CA ILE A 34 -1.13 16.67 13.96
C ILE A 34 -0.81 18.08 14.47
N LEU A 35 -1.05 19.08 13.64
CA LEU A 35 -0.94 20.49 14.01
C LEU A 35 -2.32 21.15 13.91
N ASN A 36 -2.70 21.86 14.97
CA ASN A 36 -3.87 22.74 14.93
C ASN A 36 -3.44 24.08 14.35
N LEU A 37 -4.00 24.46 13.20
CA LEU A 37 -3.75 25.73 12.55
C LEU A 37 -5.05 26.53 12.47
N THR A 38 -4.95 27.83 12.73
CA THR A 38 -6.09 28.75 12.54
C THR A 38 -5.90 29.46 11.21
N VAL A 39 -6.75 29.15 10.23
CA VAL A 39 -6.73 29.80 8.91
C VAL A 39 -8.01 30.59 8.74
N LYS A 40 -7.89 31.91 8.54
CA LYS A 40 -9.03 32.81 8.28
C LYS A 40 -10.21 32.60 9.25
N VAL A 41 -9.91 32.55 10.56
CA VAL A 41 -10.87 32.45 11.69
C VAL A 41 -11.36 31.02 12.02
N VAL A 42 -11.12 30.02 11.16
CA VAL A 42 -11.50 28.62 11.43
C VAL A 42 -10.28 27.83 11.94
N LYS A 43 -10.45 27.15 13.08
CA LYS A 43 -9.46 26.16 13.58
C LYS A 43 -9.62 24.87 12.81
N GLN A 44 -8.54 24.40 12.18
CA GLN A 44 -8.53 23.15 11.45
C GLN A 44 -7.25 22.37 11.76
N ASP A 45 -7.40 21.05 11.83
CA ASP A 45 -6.30 20.14 12.10
C ASP A 45 -5.67 19.66 10.78
N TYR A 46 -4.34 19.62 10.79
CA TYR A 46 -3.53 19.19 9.66
C TYR A 46 -2.53 18.11 10.09
N LEU A 47 -2.42 17.05 9.30
CA LEU A 47 -1.33 16.09 9.37
C LEU A 47 -0.07 16.73 8.80
N LEU A 48 1.01 16.79 9.59
CA LEU A 48 2.31 17.26 9.13
C LEU A 48 3.14 16.08 8.62
N ILE A 49 3.57 16.17 7.36
CA ILE A 49 4.47 15.20 6.74
C ILE A 49 5.72 15.94 6.26
N GLU A 50 6.89 15.45 6.67
CA GLU A 50 8.19 15.96 6.25
C GLU A 50 8.76 15.12 5.11
N TYR A 51 9.29 15.79 4.11
CA TYR A 51 9.91 15.24 2.91
C TYR A 51 11.41 15.58 2.89
N ALA A 52 12.10 15.15 1.83
CA ALA A 52 13.53 15.38 1.68
C ALA A 52 13.84 16.89 1.69
N GLN A 53 15.03 17.27 2.15
CA GLN A 53 15.48 18.68 2.26
C GLN A 53 14.64 19.54 3.22
N GLY A 54 13.84 18.93 4.09
CA GLY A 54 13.02 19.66 5.07
C GLY A 54 11.72 20.22 4.50
N ASP A 55 11.36 19.84 3.28
CA ASP A 55 10.07 20.17 2.66
C ASP A 55 8.92 19.66 3.55
N LYS A 56 7.89 20.48 3.78
CA LYS A 56 6.74 20.12 4.62
C LYS A 56 5.45 20.14 3.83
N LEU A 57 4.64 19.10 4.01
CA LEU A 57 3.28 19.01 3.50
C LEU A 57 2.31 19.02 4.68
N TYR A 58 1.30 19.89 4.57
CA TYR A 58 0.20 19.99 5.52
C TYR A 58 -1.03 19.40 4.85
N VAL A 59 -1.43 18.21 5.28
CA VAL A 59 -2.60 17.52 4.73
C VAL A 59 -3.78 17.77 5.68
N PRO A 60 -4.87 18.39 5.23
CA PRO A 60 -6.08 18.52 6.03
C PRO A 60 -6.54 17.16 6.57
N VAL A 61 -6.98 17.08 7.83
CA VAL A 61 -7.42 15.79 8.42
C VAL A 61 -8.59 15.18 7.65
N ASP A 62 -9.44 15.96 6.98
CA ASP A 62 -10.50 15.48 6.09
C ASP A 62 -9.99 14.76 4.83
N GLN A 63 -8.72 14.98 4.45
CA GLN A 63 -8.05 14.33 3.32
C GLN A 63 -7.10 13.21 3.76
N PHE A 64 -7.26 12.68 4.96
CA PHE A 64 -6.40 11.63 5.51
C PHE A 64 -6.34 10.37 4.64
N ASN A 65 -7.39 10.10 3.86
CA ASN A 65 -7.49 8.95 2.97
C ASN A 65 -6.43 8.95 1.85
N LEU A 66 -5.73 10.07 1.64
CA LEU A 66 -4.61 10.19 0.70
C LEU A 66 -3.28 9.71 1.31
N VAL A 67 -3.26 9.46 2.63
CA VAL A 67 -2.07 9.12 3.42
C VAL A 67 -2.20 7.70 3.98
N HIS A 68 -1.19 6.88 3.73
CA HIS A 68 -1.13 5.50 4.23
C HIS A 68 0.19 5.23 4.95
N LYS A 69 0.17 4.39 5.98
CA LYS A 69 1.41 3.90 6.61
C LYS A 69 2.26 3.17 5.58
N TYR A 70 3.55 3.47 5.51
CA TYR A 70 4.48 2.74 4.66
C TYR A 70 4.78 1.38 5.26
N ILE A 71 4.54 0.32 4.47
CA ILE A 71 4.87 -1.07 4.84
C ILE A 71 5.98 -1.52 3.89
N GLY A 72 7.20 -1.58 4.42
CA GLY A 72 8.40 -1.95 3.67
C GLY A 72 8.99 -3.28 4.11
N ILE A 73 10.05 -3.68 3.40
CA ILE A 73 10.90 -4.81 3.78
C ILE A 73 11.61 -4.45 5.10
N LYS A 74 11.65 -5.38 6.06
CA LYS A 74 12.36 -5.20 7.34
C LYS A 74 13.82 -4.76 7.10
N ASP A 75 14.31 -3.87 7.95
CA ASP A 75 15.69 -3.36 7.99
C ASP A 75 16.14 -2.50 6.79
N LYS A 76 15.22 -2.09 5.91
CA LYS A 76 15.53 -1.14 4.83
C LYS A 76 14.78 0.17 4.99
N THR A 77 15.51 1.25 5.19
CA THR A 77 14.94 2.60 5.20
C THR A 77 14.43 2.96 3.80
N PRO A 78 13.18 3.43 3.68
CA PRO A 78 12.67 3.87 2.39
C PRO A 78 13.38 5.13 1.93
N LYS A 79 13.42 5.32 0.61
CA LYS A 79 13.79 6.60 0.04
C LYS A 79 12.71 7.63 0.36
N ILE A 80 13.08 8.70 1.04
CA ILE A 80 12.23 9.88 1.20
C ILE A 80 12.24 10.69 -0.10
N TYR A 81 11.05 11.07 -0.55
CA TYR A 81 10.85 11.81 -1.80
C TYR A 81 10.96 13.31 -1.56
N ARG A 82 11.18 14.07 -2.63
CA ARG A 82 11.13 15.54 -2.61
C ARG A 82 9.75 16.01 -3.05
N LEU A 83 9.22 17.03 -2.39
CA LEU A 83 7.91 17.57 -2.74
C LEU A 83 7.97 18.23 -4.13
N GLY A 84 6.99 17.93 -4.98
CA GLY A 84 6.98 18.39 -6.39
C GLY A 84 7.99 17.69 -7.32
N GLY A 85 8.73 16.69 -6.82
CA GLY A 85 9.69 15.93 -7.65
C GLY A 85 9.04 14.93 -8.60
N ILE A 86 9.66 14.72 -9.77
CA ILE A 86 9.16 13.78 -10.81
C ILE A 86 9.45 12.31 -10.45
N SER A 87 10.31 12.06 -9.46
CA SER A 87 10.78 10.73 -9.09
C SER A 87 9.66 9.80 -8.62
N TRP A 88 8.68 10.32 -7.88
CA TRP A 88 7.52 9.54 -7.43
C TRP A 88 6.64 9.11 -8.61
N GLY A 89 6.35 10.04 -9.53
CA GLY A 89 5.60 9.73 -10.75
C GLY A 89 6.28 8.64 -11.59
N LYS A 90 7.63 8.70 -11.73
CA LYS A 90 8.41 7.65 -12.40
C LYS A 90 8.31 6.29 -11.69
N ALA A 91 8.40 6.27 -10.36
CA ALA A 91 8.26 5.05 -9.57
C ALA A 91 6.85 4.43 -9.73
N LYS A 92 5.79 5.23 -9.62
CA LYS A 92 4.40 4.83 -9.84
C LYS A 92 4.19 4.28 -11.25
N GLY A 93 4.74 4.96 -12.27
CA GLY A 93 4.67 4.50 -13.66
C GLY A 93 5.43 3.20 -13.92
N LYS A 94 6.56 2.95 -13.24
CA LYS A 94 7.27 1.67 -13.30
C LYS A 94 6.44 0.55 -12.66
N ALA A 95 5.90 0.78 -11.46
CA ALA A 95 5.05 -0.19 -10.77
C ALA A 95 3.80 -0.55 -11.59
N LYS A 96 3.11 0.44 -12.16
CA LYS A 96 1.94 0.23 -13.03
C LYS A 96 2.26 -0.69 -14.22
N ARG A 97 3.40 -0.45 -14.89
CA ARG A 97 3.85 -1.30 -16.02
C ARG A 97 4.13 -2.73 -15.58
N SER A 98 4.79 -2.93 -14.43
CA SER A 98 5.04 -4.27 -13.90
C SER A 98 3.76 -5.02 -13.59
N ILE A 99 2.75 -4.36 -13.01
CA ILE A 99 1.44 -4.96 -12.72
C ILE A 99 0.73 -5.37 -14.02
N GLN A 100 0.74 -4.50 -15.04
CA GLN A 100 0.15 -4.82 -16.34
C GLN A 100 0.82 -6.02 -17.00
N LYS A 101 2.16 -6.10 -16.91
CA LYS A 101 2.92 -7.25 -17.42
C LYS A 101 2.53 -8.54 -16.70
N LEU A 102 2.45 -8.51 -15.36
CA LEU A 102 2.04 -9.66 -14.56
C LEU A 102 0.63 -10.14 -14.94
N ALA A 103 -0.31 -9.20 -15.09
CA ALA A 103 -1.68 -9.52 -15.49
C ALA A 103 -1.72 -10.21 -16.87
N GLN A 104 -0.91 -9.74 -17.83
CA GLN A 104 -0.80 -10.37 -19.14
C GLN A 104 -0.18 -11.77 -19.06
N GLU A 105 0.88 -11.95 -18.28
CA GLU A 105 1.53 -13.24 -18.06
C GLU A 105 0.55 -14.24 -17.43
N LEU A 106 -0.22 -13.81 -16.42
CA LEU A 106 -1.27 -14.63 -15.80
C LEU A 106 -2.37 -14.99 -16.82
N TYR A 107 -2.84 -14.03 -17.60
CA TYR A 107 -3.84 -14.29 -18.63
C TYR A 107 -3.37 -15.36 -19.62
N ASN A 108 -2.15 -15.21 -20.15
CA ASN A 108 -1.56 -16.16 -21.08
C ASN A 108 -1.41 -17.56 -20.45
N LEU A 109 -1.01 -17.63 -19.17
CA LEU A 109 -0.95 -18.90 -18.44
C LEU A 109 -2.31 -19.60 -18.37
N TYR A 110 -3.39 -18.85 -18.14
CA TYR A 110 -4.74 -19.41 -18.11
C TYR A 110 -5.25 -19.85 -19.48
N VAL A 111 -4.88 -19.14 -20.55
CA VAL A 111 -5.17 -19.57 -21.93
C VAL A 111 -4.48 -20.91 -22.22
N ALA A 112 -3.16 -20.98 -22.01
CA ALA A 112 -2.40 -22.21 -22.22
C ALA A 112 -2.94 -23.38 -21.37
N ARG A 113 -3.31 -23.13 -20.11
CA ARG A 113 -3.90 -24.16 -19.23
C ARG A 113 -5.24 -24.69 -19.72
N LYS A 114 -6.04 -23.87 -20.42
CA LYS A 114 -7.34 -24.30 -20.97
C LYS A 114 -7.20 -25.16 -22.23
N GLU A 115 -6.14 -24.94 -23.00
CA GLU A 115 -5.88 -25.70 -24.24
C GLU A 115 -5.31 -27.09 -23.94
N ILE A 116 -4.58 -27.23 -22.84
CA ILE A 116 -4.01 -28.51 -22.40
C ILE A 116 -5.12 -29.38 -21.78
N ARG A 117 -5.29 -30.60 -22.31
CA ARG A 117 -6.12 -31.61 -21.65
C ARG A 117 -5.44 -32.03 -20.34
N GLY A 118 -6.15 -31.88 -19.22
CA GLY A 118 -5.69 -32.35 -17.92
C GLY A 118 -5.72 -33.88 -17.80
N PHE A 119 -5.03 -34.39 -16.79
CA PHE A 119 -5.16 -35.77 -16.36
C PHE A 119 -6.31 -35.88 -15.36
N ALA A 120 -7.33 -36.68 -15.68
CA ALA A 120 -8.38 -37.02 -14.74
C ALA A 120 -7.92 -38.20 -13.88
N PHE A 121 -7.80 -37.99 -12.57
CA PHE A 121 -7.50 -39.08 -11.64
C PHE A 121 -8.66 -40.08 -11.59
N SER A 122 -8.34 -41.35 -11.31
CA SER A 122 -9.34 -42.39 -11.08
C SER A 122 -10.15 -42.09 -9.82
N LYS A 123 -11.32 -42.72 -9.69
CA LYS A 123 -12.07 -42.70 -8.44
C LYS A 123 -11.21 -43.25 -7.30
N ASP A 124 -11.42 -42.72 -6.09
CA ASP A 124 -10.73 -43.16 -4.90
C ASP A 124 -10.96 -44.65 -4.66
N ASN A 125 -9.92 -45.34 -4.17
CA ASN A 125 -10.00 -46.74 -3.76
C ASN A 125 -10.37 -46.85 -2.27
N ASN A 126 -10.75 -48.06 -1.82
CA ASN A 126 -11.14 -48.31 -0.42
C ASN A 126 -10.07 -47.85 0.58
N TRP A 127 -8.78 -47.99 0.24
CA TRP A 127 -7.67 -47.57 1.10
C TRP A 127 -7.61 -46.05 1.29
N GLN A 128 -7.96 -45.25 0.27
CA GLN A 128 -8.02 -43.79 0.38
C GLN A 128 -9.18 -43.34 1.26
N GLN A 129 -10.33 -44.02 1.20
CA GLN A 129 -11.49 -43.70 2.04
C GLN A 129 -11.30 -44.04 3.53
N GLU A 130 -10.48 -45.05 3.83
CA GLU A 130 -10.19 -45.46 5.21
C GLU A 130 -9.13 -44.58 5.90
N LEU A 131 -8.35 -43.80 5.13
CA LEU A 131 -7.24 -42.97 5.62
C LEU A 131 -7.55 -41.46 5.67
N GLU A 132 -8.66 -41.02 5.07
CA GLU A 132 -9.21 -39.64 5.17
C GLU A 132 -10.08 -39.47 6.42
#